data_AF-A0A938LXJ0-F1
#
_entry.id   AF-A0A938LXJ0-F1
#
_cell.length_a   1.000
_cell.length_b   1.000
_cell.length_c   1.000
_cell.angle_alpha   90.00
_cell.angle_beta   90.00
_cell.angle_gamma   90.00
#
_symmetry.space_group_name_H-M   'P 1'
#
loop_
_entity.id
_entity.type
_entity.pdbx_description
1 polymer ?
#
loop_
_entity_poly.entity_id
_entity_poly.type
_entity_poly.pdbx_seq_one_letter_code
_entity_poly.pdbx_strand_id
1 'polypeptide(L)'
;MTVEFNCPHCGALIAFDSRHAGKRAKCLQCDRKFLIPAHSFEKARKVAPEPKPKEDPIPGFYRAVFLGSRKTFLHPQSVTPLAFVIAVVCFRFFLAGACCLNYVASFLIWGWLFGFYLNLIHQTAQDEEALPEIELGTSITFLWYVLQPMFVFAYTLFLVELPFIITLSLAQRHGITYGQVWSGHTPLHLLLQVFQLGGLFLFPAAILTLAVGQDFALLRPDYLLAPIFRAFFPYLTVVLLLIATCLLEMHTLQYTGKSPTLDAPHLSPTDAAQHLSVNLLVQVLAILSMRAIGLLYRHYGGYFKW
;
A
#
# COMPACT_ATOMS: atom_id res chain seq x y z
N MET A 1 23.50 41.41 -12.07
CA MET A 1 22.97 42.05 -13.30
C MET A 1 21.92 41.10 -13.89
N THR A 2 20.93 41.60 -14.61
CA THR A 2 19.93 40.75 -15.28
C THR A 2 20.39 40.41 -16.69
N VAL A 3 20.16 39.16 -17.10
CA VAL A 3 20.39 38.65 -18.46
C VAL A 3 19.03 38.44 -19.10
N GLU A 4 18.76 39.19 -20.16
CA GLU A 4 17.50 39.15 -20.91
C GLU A 4 17.70 38.44 -22.24
N PHE A 5 16.82 37.51 -22.60
CA PHE A 5 16.89 36.78 -23.86
C PHE A 5 15.53 36.20 -24.23
N ASN A 6 15.34 35.89 -25.51
CA ASN A 6 14.11 35.27 -26.00
C ASN A 6 14.16 33.75 -25.87
N CYS A 7 13.05 33.14 -25.47
CA CYS A 7 12.90 31.69 -25.45
C CYS A 7 13.15 31.11 -26.85
N PRO A 8 14.01 30.08 -27.00
CA PRO A 8 14.34 29.52 -28.31
C PRO A 8 13.19 28.73 -28.94
N HIS A 9 12.06 28.58 -28.25
CA HIS A 9 10.89 27.84 -28.75
C HIS A 9 9.67 28.73 -28.99
N CYS A 10 9.23 29.51 -28.00
CA CYS A 10 8.05 30.37 -28.13
C CYS A 10 8.35 31.85 -28.38
N GLY A 11 9.62 32.26 -28.34
CA GLY A 11 10.01 33.66 -28.54
C GLY A 11 9.70 34.60 -27.36
N ALA A 12 9.13 34.12 -26.26
CA ALA A 12 8.85 34.93 -25.08
C ALA A 12 10.13 35.54 -24.50
N LEU A 13 10.09 36.82 -24.12
CA LEU A 13 11.19 37.50 -23.45
C LEU A 13 11.30 37.01 -22.00
N ILE A 14 12.48 36.54 -21.61
CA ILE A 14 12.76 36.00 -20.27
C ILE A 14 13.97 36.72 -19.68
N ALA A 15 13.90 37.01 -18.38
CA ALA A 15 14.98 37.63 -17.62
C ALA A 15 15.39 36.75 -16.44
N PHE A 16 16.70 36.54 -16.26
CA PHE A 16 17.28 35.86 -15.09
C PHE A 16 18.40 36.70 -14.48
N ASP A 17 18.70 36.50 -13.20
CA ASP A 17 19.95 37.04 -12.63
C ASP A 17 21.15 36.32 -13.28
N SER A 18 22.16 37.10 -13.68
CA SER A 18 23.49 36.70 -14.12
C SER A 18 24.11 35.53 -13.34
N ARG A 19 23.81 35.37 -12.04
CA ARG A 19 24.26 34.22 -11.21
C ARG A 19 23.73 32.86 -11.68
N HIS A 20 22.76 32.86 -12.58
CA HIS A 20 22.18 31.66 -13.18
C HIS A 20 22.67 31.39 -14.60
N ALA A 21 23.59 32.19 -15.13
CA ALA A 21 24.25 31.92 -16.41
C ALA A 21 24.84 30.49 -16.43
N GLY A 22 24.60 29.76 -17.53
CA GLY A 22 25.01 28.36 -17.69
C GLY A 22 24.15 27.33 -16.94
N LYS A 23 23.16 27.75 -16.13
CA LYS A 23 22.22 26.83 -15.47
C LYS A 23 21.03 26.51 -16.38
N ARG A 24 20.36 25.38 -16.10
CA ARG A 24 19.13 24.96 -16.78
C ARG A 24 17.94 25.72 -16.21
N ALA A 25 17.09 26.25 -17.07
CA ALA A 25 15.83 26.89 -16.70
C ALA A 25 14.67 26.34 -17.55
N LYS A 26 13.44 26.56 -17.08
CA LYS A 26 12.19 26.18 -17.77
C LYS A 26 11.45 27.45 -18.18
N CYS A 27 10.96 27.51 -19.42
CA CYS A 27 10.09 28.62 -19.85
C CYS A 27 8.73 28.51 -19.17
N LEU A 28 8.23 29.58 -18.56
CA LEU A 28 6.90 29.60 -17.91
C LEU A 28 5.74 29.57 -18.93
N GLN A 29 6.00 29.86 -20.20
CA GLN A 29 4.96 29.97 -21.22
C GLN A 29 4.86 28.73 -22.13
N CYS A 30 5.96 28.02 -22.36
CA CYS A 30 5.98 26.82 -23.22
C CYS A 30 6.58 25.57 -22.57
N ASP A 31 6.95 25.65 -21.29
CA ASP A 31 7.45 24.56 -20.48
C ASP A 31 8.74 23.86 -20.95
N ARG A 32 9.38 24.35 -22.02
CA ARG A 32 10.64 23.79 -22.51
C ARG A 32 11.83 24.22 -21.67
N LYS A 33 12.76 23.27 -21.47
CA LYS A 33 14.05 23.49 -20.78
C LYS A 33 15.10 24.06 -21.75
N PHE A 34 15.91 25.01 -21.29
CA PHE A 34 17.02 25.62 -22.03
C PHE A 34 18.15 26.03 -21.06
N LEU A 35 19.32 26.40 -21.60
CA LEU A 35 20.42 26.96 -20.82
C LEU A 35 20.36 28.48 -20.85
N ILE A 36 20.53 29.11 -19.67
CA ILE A 36 20.58 30.57 -19.54
C ILE A 36 21.91 31.06 -20.15
N PRO A 37 21.89 31.98 -21.14
CA PRO A 37 23.10 32.54 -21.73
C PRO A 37 23.91 33.38 -20.72
N ALA A 38 25.18 33.63 -21.03
CA ALA A 38 26.04 34.46 -20.18
C ALA A 38 25.82 35.97 -20.41
N HIS A 39 25.38 36.34 -21.62
CA HIS A 39 25.17 37.72 -22.03
C HIS A 39 23.73 37.97 -22.50
N SER A 40 23.23 39.19 -22.27
CA SER A 40 21.90 39.59 -22.74
C SER A 40 21.83 39.53 -24.27
N PHE A 41 20.67 39.13 -24.79
CA PHE A 41 20.32 38.98 -26.21
C PHE A 41 21.10 37.89 -26.96
N GLU A 42 21.88 37.07 -26.27
CA GLU A 42 22.48 35.88 -26.85
C GLU A 42 21.41 34.79 -27.09
N LYS A 43 21.51 34.06 -28.21
CA LYS A 43 20.56 32.98 -28.51
C LYS A 43 20.75 31.84 -27.51
N ALA A 44 19.76 31.63 -26.63
CA ALA A 44 19.77 30.53 -25.68
C ALA A 44 19.92 29.18 -26.40
N ARG A 45 20.91 28.40 -25.98
CA ARG A 45 21.18 27.09 -26.57
C ARG A 45 20.12 26.10 -26.12
N LYS A 46 19.43 25.48 -27.10
CA LYS A 46 18.50 24.39 -26.84
C LYS A 46 19.29 23.23 -26.24
N VAL A 47 18.94 22.84 -25.01
CA VAL A 47 19.44 21.60 -24.43
C VAL A 47 18.73 20.49 -25.17
N ALA A 48 19.49 19.70 -25.94
CA ALA A 48 18.98 18.43 -26.43
C ALA A 48 18.48 17.66 -25.20
N PRO A 49 17.24 17.15 -25.20
CA PRO A 49 16.78 16.35 -24.07
C PRO A 49 17.84 15.28 -23.82
N GLU A 50 18.33 15.18 -22.58
CA GLU A 50 19.21 14.08 -22.21
C GLU A 50 18.52 12.80 -22.70
N PRO A 51 19.23 11.94 -23.46
CA PRO A 51 18.65 10.69 -23.88
C PRO A 51 18.15 10.02 -22.61
N LYS A 52 16.83 9.79 -22.52
CA LYS A 52 16.26 9.08 -21.38
C LYS A 52 17.13 7.84 -21.20
N PRO A 53 17.67 7.59 -19.99
CA PRO A 53 18.41 6.36 -19.76
C PRO A 53 17.56 5.21 -20.30
N LYS A 54 18.17 4.30 -21.05
CA LYS A 54 17.44 3.13 -21.56
C LYS A 54 16.92 2.39 -20.34
N GLU A 55 15.66 2.61 -20.01
CA GLU A 55 14.96 1.88 -18.97
C GLU A 55 14.98 0.41 -19.39
N ASP A 56 15.52 -0.44 -18.52
CA ASP A 56 15.49 -1.88 -18.76
C ASP A 56 14.04 -2.31 -18.94
N PRO A 57 13.76 -3.26 -19.85
CA PRO A 57 12.40 -3.70 -20.09
C PRO A 57 11.75 -4.17 -18.79
N ILE A 58 10.59 -3.61 -18.47
CA ILE A 58 9.85 -3.92 -17.24
C ILE A 58 9.63 -5.44 -17.20
N PRO A 59 10.11 -6.14 -16.14
CA PRO A 59 9.91 -7.58 -16.03
C PRO A 59 8.40 -7.87 -15.96
N GLY A 60 7.94 -8.96 -16.57
CA GLY A 60 6.51 -9.30 -16.52
C GLY A 60 5.96 -9.39 -15.09
N PHE A 61 4.68 -9.03 -14.91
CA PHE A 61 4.02 -8.89 -13.60
C PHE A 61 4.33 -10.03 -12.61
N TYR A 62 4.13 -11.29 -13.00
CA TYR A 62 4.39 -12.44 -12.14
C TYR A 62 5.85 -12.58 -11.72
N ARG A 63 6.78 -12.28 -12.65
CA ARG A 63 8.21 -12.27 -12.35
C ARG A 63 8.54 -11.16 -11.36
N ALA A 64 7.95 -9.98 -11.52
CA ALA A 64 8.12 -8.87 -10.58
C ALA A 64 7.56 -9.21 -9.19
N VAL A 65 6.37 -9.82 -9.12
CA VAL A 65 5.72 -10.19 -7.86
C VAL A 65 6.51 -11.27 -7.12
N PHE A 66 6.88 -12.39 -7.75
CA PHE A 66 7.52 -13.49 -7.02
C PHE A 66 9.04 -13.39 -6.97
N LEU A 67 9.69 -13.18 -8.12
CA LEU A 67 11.16 -13.14 -8.18
C LEU A 67 11.69 -11.76 -7.78
N GLY A 68 10.99 -10.68 -8.14
CA GLY A 68 11.35 -9.32 -7.75
C GLY A 68 11.24 -9.12 -6.24
N SER A 69 10.16 -9.59 -5.60
CA SER A 69 10.01 -9.49 -4.14
C SER A 69 11.11 -10.22 -3.38
N ARG A 70 11.52 -11.41 -3.84
CA ARG A 70 12.66 -12.12 -3.24
C ARG A 70 13.94 -11.29 -3.28
N LYS A 71 14.19 -10.57 -4.38
CA LYS A 71 15.36 -9.68 -4.48
C LYS A 71 15.25 -8.51 -3.51
N THR A 72 14.08 -7.89 -3.39
CA THR A 72 13.87 -6.80 -2.44
C THR A 72 14.12 -7.25 -1.00
N PHE A 73 13.61 -8.40 -0.58
CA PHE A 73 13.87 -8.92 0.77
C PHE A 73 15.36 -9.18 1.07
N LEU A 74 16.17 -9.45 0.04
CA LEU A 74 17.61 -9.70 0.17
C LEU A 74 18.46 -8.44 -0.03
N HIS A 75 17.84 -7.30 -0.36
CA HIS A 75 18.59 -6.08 -0.62
C HIS A 75 19.05 -5.44 0.71
N PRO A 76 20.31 -4.97 0.83
CA PRO A 76 20.82 -4.40 2.08
C PRO A 76 20.00 -3.25 2.65
N GLN A 77 19.42 -2.40 1.78
CA GLN A 77 18.57 -1.28 2.17
C GLN A 77 17.25 -1.74 2.82
N SER A 78 16.79 -2.94 2.51
CA SER A 78 15.53 -3.52 3.03
C SER A 78 15.71 -4.20 4.38
N VAL A 79 16.94 -4.37 4.88
CA VAL A 79 17.21 -5.07 6.15
C VAL A 79 16.64 -4.29 7.33
N THR A 80 16.83 -2.97 7.38
CA THR A 80 16.34 -2.11 8.47
C THR A 80 14.82 -2.18 8.64
N PRO A 81 14.00 -1.93 7.59
CA PRO A 81 12.56 -2.00 7.74
C PRO A 81 12.06 -3.42 8.04
N LEU A 82 12.68 -4.45 7.45
CA LEU A 82 12.31 -5.84 7.71
C LEU A 82 12.59 -6.23 9.16
N ALA A 83 13.76 -5.88 9.70
CA ALA A 83 14.12 -6.13 11.09
C ALA A 83 13.14 -5.45 12.06
N PHE A 84 12.70 -4.24 11.74
CA PHE A 84 11.70 -3.53 12.54
C PHE A 84 10.33 -4.19 12.47
N VAL A 85 9.84 -4.60 11.29
CA VAL A 85 8.58 -5.36 11.17
C VAL A 85 8.64 -6.65 12.00
N ILE A 86 9.76 -7.38 11.93
CA ILE A 86 9.98 -8.59 12.75
C ILE A 86 9.90 -8.23 14.24
N ALA A 87 10.59 -7.18 14.68
CA ALA A 87 10.58 -6.73 16.08
C ALA A 87 9.16 -6.36 16.56
N VAL A 88 8.40 -5.64 15.74
CA VAL A 88 7.01 -5.26 16.02
C VAL A 88 6.10 -6.48 16.15
N VAL A 89 6.26 -7.48 15.29
CA VAL A 89 5.49 -8.74 15.36
C VAL A 89 5.84 -9.53 16.62
N CYS A 90 7.13 -9.68 16.92
CA CYS A 90 7.59 -10.32 18.14
C CYS A 90 7.01 -9.59 19.37
N PHE A 91 7.05 -8.26 19.38
CA PHE A 91 6.50 -7.45 20.46
C PHE A 91 4.99 -7.65 20.64
N ARG A 92 4.21 -7.62 19.54
CA ARG A 92 2.77 -7.96 19.55
C ARG A 92 2.52 -9.35 20.11
N PHE A 93 3.32 -10.33 19.68
CA PHE A 93 3.17 -11.72 20.08
C PHE A 93 3.33 -11.89 21.59
N PHE A 94 4.38 -11.29 22.19
CA PHE A 94 4.64 -11.41 23.63
C PHE A 94 3.75 -10.51 24.50
N LEU A 95 3.30 -9.36 23.99
CA LEU A 95 2.42 -8.44 24.74
C LEU A 95 0.97 -8.92 24.86
N ALA A 96 0.57 -9.93 24.10
CA ALA A 96 -0.79 -10.44 24.10
C ALA A 96 -1.32 -10.83 25.49
N GLY A 97 -0.43 -11.29 26.39
CA GLY A 97 -0.76 -11.62 27.77
C GLY A 97 -1.00 -10.43 28.70
N ALA A 98 -0.65 -9.19 28.29
CA ALA A 98 -0.73 -8.00 29.13
C ALA A 98 -2.13 -7.36 29.06
N CYS A 99 -2.99 -7.61 30.05
CA CYS A 99 -4.38 -7.12 30.21
C CYS A 99 -4.79 -5.89 29.35
N CYS A 100 -4.71 -4.66 29.86
CA CYS A 100 -5.14 -3.45 29.15
C CYS A 100 -4.11 -2.96 28.12
N LEU A 101 -2.82 -3.23 28.37
CA LEU A 101 -1.73 -2.77 27.51
C LEU A 101 -1.78 -3.46 26.13
N ASN A 102 -2.29 -4.68 26.05
CA ASN A 102 -2.43 -5.43 24.81
C ASN A 102 -3.33 -4.70 23.80
N TYR A 103 -4.46 -4.14 24.22
CA TYR A 103 -5.36 -3.45 23.29
C TYR A 103 -4.72 -2.20 22.70
N VAL A 104 -4.07 -1.38 23.54
CA VAL A 104 -3.38 -0.16 23.10
C VAL A 104 -2.20 -0.51 22.20
N ALA A 105 -1.37 -1.47 22.61
CA ALA A 105 -0.23 -1.92 21.81
C ALA A 105 -0.69 -2.53 20.48
N SER A 106 -1.70 -3.39 20.48
CA SER A 106 -2.28 -3.97 19.26
C SER A 106 -2.80 -2.89 18.32
N PHE A 107 -3.49 -1.88 18.83
CA PHE A 107 -3.98 -0.76 18.03
C PHE A 107 -2.81 0.03 17.40
N LEU A 108 -1.80 0.38 18.19
CA LEU A 108 -0.62 1.10 17.69
C LEU A 108 0.16 0.29 16.65
N ILE A 109 0.37 -1.00 16.92
CA ILE A 109 1.09 -1.92 16.04
C ILE A 109 0.35 -2.08 14.71
N TRP A 110 -0.96 -2.31 14.75
CA TRP A 110 -1.75 -2.43 13.53
C TRP A 110 -1.77 -1.13 12.74
N GLY A 111 -1.98 0.01 13.37
CA GLY A 111 -1.99 1.27 12.64
C GLY A 111 -0.65 1.63 12.01
N TRP A 112 0.45 1.31 12.69
CA TRP A 112 1.78 1.42 12.11
C TRP A 112 1.98 0.45 10.93
N LEU A 113 1.61 -0.83 11.08
CA LEU A 113 1.71 -1.83 10.00
C LEU A 113 0.88 -1.43 8.77
N PHE A 114 -0.34 -0.91 8.97
CA PHE A 114 -1.16 -0.38 7.89
C PHE A 114 -0.52 0.84 7.21
N GLY A 115 0.13 1.72 7.97
CA GLY A 115 0.92 2.83 7.41
C GLY A 115 2.06 2.32 6.53
N PHE A 116 2.81 1.35 7.04
CA PHE A 116 3.87 0.67 6.28
C PHE A 116 3.33 0.05 4.99
N TYR A 117 2.16 -0.60 5.03
CA TYR A 117 1.51 -1.19 3.85
C TYR A 117 1.05 -0.17 2.82
N LEU A 118 0.47 0.96 3.22
CA LEU A 118 0.10 2.03 2.30
C LEU A 118 1.34 2.63 1.62
N ASN A 119 2.38 2.90 2.39
CA ASN A 119 3.64 3.42 1.86
C ASN A 119 4.28 2.43 0.89
N LEU A 120 4.24 1.14 1.20
CA LEU A 120 4.73 0.08 0.32
C LEU A 120 3.95 0.02 -1.00
N ILE A 121 2.62 0.13 -0.97
CA ILE A 121 1.79 0.22 -2.19
C ILE A 121 2.20 1.45 -3.02
N HIS A 122 2.31 2.61 -2.36
CA HIS A 122 2.62 3.89 -2.99
C HIS A 122 4.00 3.90 -3.67
N GLN A 123 5.05 3.51 -2.94
CA GLN A 123 6.41 3.44 -3.47
C GLN A 123 6.55 2.43 -4.60
N THR A 124 5.95 1.24 -4.43
CA THR A 124 5.98 0.21 -5.48
C THR A 124 5.29 0.69 -6.76
N ALA A 125 4.22 1.49 -6.63
CA ALA A 125 3.53 2.10 -7.77
C ALA A 125 4.38 3.16 -8.48
N GLN A 126 5.30 3.82 -7.77
CA GLN A 126 6.22 4.85 -8.28
C GLN A 126 7.57 4.33 -8.80
N ASP A 127 7.71 3.01 -8.92
CA ASP A 127 8.96 2.35 -9.35
C ASP A 127 10.12 2.46 -8.34
N GLU A 128 9.81 2.61 -7.06
CA GLU A 128 10.78 2.46 -5.99
C GLU A 128 10.82 0.97 -5.56
N GLU A 129 11.94 0.29 -5.83
CA GLU A 129 12.07 -1.15 -5.51
C GLU A 129 12.42 -1.43 -4.05
N ALA A 130 12.83 -0.39 -3.30
CA ALA A 130 13.20 -0.47 -1.89
C ALA A 130 11.96 -0.55 -0.97
N LEU A 131 12.13 -1.13 0.21
CA LEU A 131 11.11 -1.06 1.26
C LEU A 131 11.06 0.36 1.85
N PRO A 132 9.88 0.83 2.30
CA PRO A 132 9.76 2.18 2.84
C PRO A 132 10.63 2.38 4.06
N GLU A 133 11.30 3.53 4.10
CA GLU A 133 12.08 3.95 5.25
C GLU A 133 11.15 4.17 6.45
N ILE A 134 11.67 3.88 7.64
CA ILE A 134 10.90 4.00 8.88
C ILE A 134 11.11 5.39 9.44
N GLU A 135 10.12 6.25 9.20
CA GLU A 135 10.06 7.58 9.79
C GLU A 135 9.27 7.52 11.11
N LEU A 136 9.99 7.40 12.23
CA LEU A 136 9.42 7.61 13.55
C LEU A 136 9.33 9.13 13.77
N GLY A 137 8.20 9.73 13.38
CA GLY A 137 7.94 11.15 13.61
C GLY A 137 8.02 11.56 15.09
N THR A 138 7.89 12.86 15.38
CA THR A 138 7.70 13.37 16.74
C THR A 138 6.38 12.86 17.35
N SER A 139 6.22 12.91 18.68
CA SER A 139 5.09 12.29 19.40
C SER A 139 3.69 12.53 18.80
N ILE A 140 3.35 13.78 18.44
CA ILE A 140 2.04 14.11 17.83
C ILE A 140 1.95 13.57 16.41
N THR A 141 3.00 13.76 15.61
CA THR A 141 3.04 13.23 14.23
C THR A 141 3.00 11.70 14.21
N PHE A 142 3.62 11.03 15.18
CA PHE A 142 3.58 9.58 15.34
C PHE A 142 2.14 9.09 15.54
N LEU A 143 1.36 9.74 16.41
CA LEU A 143 -0.04 9.38 16.61
C LEU A 143 -0.85 9.54 15.30
N TRP A 144 -0.56 10.60 14.54
CA TRP A 144 -1.18 10.82 13.24
C TRP A 144 -0.80 9.74 12.21
N TYR A 145 0.48 9.34 12.17
CA TYR A 145 0.96 8.24 11.33
C TYR A 145 0.33 6.88 11.67
N VAL A 146 -0.19 6.69 12.89
CA VAL A 146 -0.93 5.48 13.26
C VAL A 146 -2.41 5.61 12.93
N LEU A 147 -3.03 6.76 13.24
CA LEU A 147 -4.46 6.98 13.07
C LEU A 147 -4.88 7.10 11.60
N GLN A 148 -4.11 7.83 10.79
CA GLN A 148 -4.46 8.07 9.40
C GLN A 148 -4.54 6.76 8.58
N PRO A 149 -3.54 5.85 8.60
CA PRO A 149 -3.64 4.58 7.89
C PRO A 149 -4.77 3.69 8.40
N MET A 150 -5.02 3.69 9.72
CA MET A 150 -6.16 2.97 10.29
C MET A 150 -7.48 3.47 9.72
N PHE A 151 -7.63 4.79 9.67
CA PHE A 151 -8.81 5.41 9.09
C PHE A 151 -8.94 5.09 7.61
N VAL A 152 -7.87 5.19 6.82
CA VAL A 152 -7.89 4.86 5.38
C VAL A 152 -8.29 3.40 5.16
N PHE A 153 -7.66 2.44 5.85
CA PHE A 153 -8.01 1.02 5.74
C PHE A 153 -9.46 0.75 6.16
N ALA A 154 -9.87 1.25 7.33
CA ALA A 154 -11.22 1.04 7.86
C ALA A 154 -12.29 1.67 6.95
N TYR A 155 -12.06 2.90 6.47
CA TYR A 155 -12.95 3.59 5.56
C TYR A 155 -13.05 2.87 4.21
N THR A 156 -11.92 2.42 3.66
CA THR A 156 -11.90 1.64 2.41
C THR A 156 -12.71 0.35 2.56
N LEU A 157 -12.46 -0.41 3.63
CA LEU A 157 -13.15 -1.66 3.89
C LEU A 157 -14.65 -1.41 4.11
N PHE A 158 -14.99 -0.39 4.89
CA PHE A 158 -16.38 0.01 5.13
C PHE A 158 -17.12 0.35 3.84
N LEU A 159 -16.49 1.09 2.93
CA LEU A 159 -17.10 1.47 1.66
C LEU A 159 -17.33 0.28 0.73
N VAL A 160 -16.35 -0.62 0.60
CA VAL A 160 -16.50 -1.80 -0.28
C VAL A 160 -17.48 -2.83 0.31
N GLU A 161 -17.60 -2.91 1.63
CA GLU A 161 -18.55 -3.78 2.35
C GLU A 161 -19.93 -3.14 2.57
N LEU A 162 -20.13 -1.88 2.15
CA LEU A 162 -21.38 -1.15 2.39
C LEU A 162 -22.63 -1.88 1.85
N PRO A 163 -22.62 -2.51 0.64
CA PRO A 163 -23.75 -3.32 0.17
C PRO A 163 -24.05 -4.52 1.09
N PHE A 164 -23.02 -5.17 1.62
CA PHE A 164 -23.16 -6.27 2.59
C PHE A 164 -23.77 -5.77 3.90
N ILE A 165 -23.27 -4.67 4.46
CA ILE A 165 -23.76 -4.08 5.72
C ILE A 165 -25.24 -3.69 5.59
N ILE A 166 -25.64 -3.04 4.50
CA ILE A 166 -27.03 -2.67 4.24
C ILE A 166 -27.92 -3.91 4.15
N THR A 167 -27.50 -4.91 3.38
CA THR A 167 -28.27 -6.15 3.18
C THR A 167 -28.39 -6.94 4.48
N LEU A 168 -27.33 -6.99 5.29
CA LEU A 168 -27.34 -7.65 6.59
C LEU A 168 -28.28 -6.95 7.57
N SER A 169 -28.27 -5.61 7.61
CA SER A 169 -29.18 -4.81 8.44
C SER A 169 -30.66 -5.06 8.09
N LEU A 170 -30.97 -5.21 6.79
CA LEU A 170 -32.31 -5.59 6.35
C LEU A 170 -32.64 -7.05 6.71
N ALA A 171 -31.70 -7.98 6.52
CA ALA A 171 -31.87 -9.40 6.81
C ALA A 171 -32.05 -9.70 8.31
N GLN A 172 -31.45 -8.90 9.19
CA GLN A 172 -31.62 -9.02 10.65
C GLN A 172 -33.08 -8.87 11.09
N ARG A 173 -33.89 -8.10 10.36
CA ARG A 173 -35.34 -7.98 10.61
C ARG A 173 -36.09 -9.30 10.37
N HIS A 174 -35.50 -10.22 9.62
CA HIS A 174 -36.02 -11.56 9.35
C HIS A 174 -35.37 -12.64 10.23
N GLY A 175 -34.62 -12.26 11.27
CA GLY A 175 -33.99 -13.19 12.20
C GLY A 175 -32.66 -13.78 11.73
N ILE A 176 -32.10 -13.31 10.62
CA ILE A 176 -30.77 -13.74 10.16
C ILE A 176 -29.68 -13.01 10.95
N THR A 177 -28.87 -13.77 11.67
CA THR A 177 -27.72 -13.24 12.43
C THR A 177 -26.41 -13.40 11.64
N TYR A 178 -25.39 -12.59 11.97
CA TYR A 178 -24.06 -12.66 11.32
C TYR A 178 -23.45 -14.08 11.38
N GLY A 179 -23.60 -14.77 12.51
CA GLY A 179 -23.09 -16.14 12.69
C GLY A 179 -23.73 -17.17 11.76
N GLN A 180 -24.91 -16.89 11.22
CA GLN A 180 -25.64 -17.79 10.31
C GLN A 180 -25.37 -17.50 8.83
N VAL A 181 -24.62 -16.43 8.50
CA VAL A 181 -24.38 -16.00 7.11
C VAL A 181 -23.77 -17.12 6.26
N TRP A 182 -22.84 -17.89 6.84
CA TRP A 182 -22.12 -18.97 6.14
C TRP A 182 -22.79 -20.34 6.24
N SER A 183 -23.65 -20.56 7.24
CA SER A 183 -24.30 -21.86 7.46
C SER A 183 -25.66 -22.01 6.77
N GLY A 184 -26.25 -20.91 6.31
CA GLY A 184 -27.59 -20.92 5.71
C GLY A 184 -27.58 -21.20 4.20
N HIS A 185 -28.64 -21.87 3.72
CA HIS A 185 -28.83 -22.20 2.30
C HIS A 185 -29.93 -21.38 1.62
N THR A 186 -30.52 -20.40 2.31
CA THR A 186 -31.56 -19.54 1.70
C THR A 186 -30.94 -18.60 0.66
N PRO A 187 -31.70 -18.16 -0.37
CA PRO A 187 -31.18 -17.23 -1.37
C PRO A 187 -30.66 -15.91 -0.77
N LEU A 188 -31.20 -15.49 0.38
CA LEU A 188 -30.75 -14.32 1.12
C LEU A 188 -29.34 -14.52 1.72
N HIS A 189 -29.02 -15.73 2.21
CA HIS A 189 -27.66 -16.07 2.66
C HIS A 189 -26.67 -16.04 1.49
N LEU A 190 -27.04 -16.60 0.33
CA LEU A 190 -26.18 -16.56 -0.86
C LEU A 190 -25.92 -15.12 -1.32
N LEU A 191 -26.93 -14.26 -1.32
CA LEU A 191 -26.77 -12.84 -1.65
C LEU A 191 -25.80 -12.13 -0.69
N LEU A 192 -25.93 -12.38 0.62
CA LEU A 192 -25.02 -11.84 1.64
C LEU A 192 -23.59 -12.33 1.43
N GLN A 193 -23.39 -13.61 1.15
CA GLN A 193 -22.07 -14.19 0.85
C GLN A 193 -21.47 -13.56 -0.40
N VAL A 194 -22.26 -13.35 -1.46
CA VAL A 194 -21.81 -12.69 -2.70
C VAL A 194 -21.42 -11.25 -2.45
N PHE A 195 -22.17 -10.49 -1.62
CA PHE A 195 -21.80 -9.12 -1.29
C PHE A 195 -20.56 -9.04 -0.40
N GLN A 196 -20.41 -9.92 0.58
CA GLN A 196 -19.22 -9.97 1.43
C GLN A 196 -17.97 -10.35 0.62
N LEU A 197 -18.05 -11.41 -0.19
CA LEU A 197 -16.94 -11.82 -1.05
C LEU A 197 -16.66 -10.77 -2.13
N GLY A 198 -17.70 -10.13 -2.67
CA GLY A 198 -17.58 -9.05 -3.64
C GLY A 198 -16.87 -7.80 -3.06
N GLY A 199 -17.21 -7.40 -1.84
CA GLY A 199 -16.55 -6.29 -1.13
C GLY A 199 -15.06 -6.57 -0.92
N LEU A 200 -14.74 -7.72 -0.34
CA LEU A 200 -13.35 -8.19 -0.17
C LEU A 200 -12.61 -8.33 -1.51
N PHE A 201 -13.30 -8.76 -2.57
CA PHE A 201 -12.72 -8.85 -3.90
C PHE A 201 -12.38 -7.48 -4.48
N LEU A 202 -13.19 -6.44 -4.24
CA LEU A 202 -12.96 -5.06 -4.68
C LEU A 202 -11.89 -4.32 -3.86
N PHE A 203 -11.63 -4.77 -2.63
CA PHE A 203 -10.74 -4.11 -1.68
C PHE A 203 -9.34 -3.76 -2.23
N PRO A 204 -8.62 -4.65 -2.95
CA PRO A 204 -7.30 -4.32 -3.50
C PRO A 204 -7.32 -3.13 -4.49
N ALA A 205 -8.37 -3.00 -5.31
CA ALA A 205 -8.49 -1.87 -6.23
C ALA A 205 -8.80 -0.57 -5.47
N ALA A 206 -9.64 -0.66 -4.44
CA ALA A 206 -10.04 0.48 -3.63
C ALA A 206 -8.85 1.02 -2.80
N ILE A 207 -8.12 0.15 -2.11
CA ILE A 207 -6.96 0.56 -1.31
C ILE A 207 -5.83 1.10 -2.19
N LEU A 208 -5.63 0.53 -3.38
CA LEU A 208 -4.67 1.05 -4.36
C LEU A 208 -5.03 2.48 -4.81
N THR A 209 -6.32 2.70 -5.11
CA THR A 209 -6.82 4.01 -5.54
C THR A 209 -6.60 5.07 -4.47
N LEU A 210 -6.79 4.73 -3.18
CA LEU A 210 -6.52 5.66 -2.09
C LEU A 210 -5.03 5.84 -1.80
N ALA A 211 -4.23 4.77 -1.86
CA ALA A 211 -2.80 4.84 -1.60
C ALA A 211 -2.05 5.67 -2.65
N VAL A 212 -2.45 5.58 -3.92
CA VAL A 212 -1.76 6.24 -5.03
C VAL A 212 -2.49 7.50 -5.48
N GLY A 213 -3.82 7.47 -5.59
CA GLY A 213 -4.62 8.61 -6.03
C GLY A 213 -4.87 9.67 -4.94
N GLN A 214 -4.70 9.31 -3.66
CA GLN A 214 -4.84 10.19 -2.49
C GLN A 214 -6.17 10.97 -2.37
N ASP A 215 -7.20 10.60 -3.14
CA ASP A 215 -8.50 11.25 -3.15
C ASP A 215 -9.64 10.23 -3.02
N PHE A 216 -10.50 10.44 -2.02
CA PHE A 216 -11.67 9.60 -1.78
C PHE A 216 -12.71 9.71 -2.89
N ALA A 217 -12.73 10.81 -3.66
CA ALA A 217 -13.64 10.99 -4.79
C ALA A 217 -13.36 9.98 -5.93
N LEU A 218 -12.19 9.33 -5.93
CA LEU A 218 -11.81 8.31 -6.89
C LEU A 218 -12.40 6.92 -6.60
N LEU A 219 -13.02 6.72 -5.43
CA LEU A 219 -13.70 5.46 -5.06
C LEU A 219 -15.07 5.30 -5.76
N ARG A 220 -15.13 5.62 -7.06
CA ARG A 220 -16.31 5.37 -7.86
C ARG A 220 -16.33 3.92 -8.34
N PRO A 221 -17.46 3.20 -8.26
CA PRO A 221 -17.53 1.79 -8.67
C PRO A 221 -17.06 1.55 -10.11
N ASP A 222 -17.29 2.49 -11.02
CA ASP A 222 -16.86 2.37 -12.42
C ASP A 222 -15.34 2.45 -12.60
N TYR A 223 -14.62 3.14 -11.71
CA TYR A 223 -13.16 3.21 -11.72
C TYR A 223 -12.55 1.95 -11.11
N LEU A 224 -13.19 1.39 -10.07
CA LEU A 224 -12.72 0.16 -9.41
C LEU A 224 -12.92 -1.08 -10.28
N LEU A 225 -14.00 -1.16 -11.06
CA LEU A 225 -14.32 -2.32 -11.90
C LEU A 225 -13.48 -2.40 -13.19
N ALA A 226 -13.05 -1.27 -13.74
CA ALA A 226 -12.27 -1.23 -14.98
C ALA A 226 -10.97 -2.08 -14.96
N PRO A 227 -10.09 -1.97 -13.95
CA PRO A 227 -8.86 -2.78 -13.90
C PRO A 227 -9.16 -4.28 -13.69
N ILE A 228 -10.27 -4.62 -13.04
CA ILE A 228 -10.65 -6.01 -12.77
C ILE A 228 -10.92 -6.78 -14.06
N PHE A 229 -11.67 -6.18 -14.99
CA PHE A 229 -11.99 -6.85 -16.25
C PHE A 229 -10.82 -6.81 -17.24
N ARG A 230 -10.01 -5.76 -17.23
CA ARG A 230 -8.90 -5.58 -18.19
C ARG A 230 -7.62 -6.31 -17.78
N ALA A 231 -7.34 -6.40 -16.48
CA ALA A 231 -6.18 -7.10 -15.91
C ALA A 231 -6.62 -8.25 -14.99
N PHE A 232 -7.57 -9.07 -15.45
CA PHE A 232 -8.22 -10.10 -14.62
C PHE A 232 -7.25 -11.06 -13.94
N PHE A 233 -6.31 -11.66 -14.66
CA PHE A 233 -5.38 -12.64 -14.08
C PHE A 233 -4.37 -12.02 -13.07
N PRO A 234 -3.72 -10.87 -13.38
CA PRO A 234 -2.93 -10.14 -12.38
C PRO A 234 -3.75 -9.77 -11.14
N TYR A 235 -4.97 -9.26 -11.34
CA TYR A 235 -5.86 -8.86 -10.26
C TYR A 235 -6.24 -10.04 -9.37
N LEU A 236 -6.65 -11.16 -9.98
CA LEU A 236 -6.98 -12.39 -9.26
C LEU A 236 -5.80 -12.87 -8.41
N THR A 237 -4.58 -12.74 -8.90
CA THR A 237 -3.37 -13.11 -8.14
C THR A 237 -3.21 -12.25 -6.90
N VAL A 238 -3.43 -10.94 -7.02
CA VAL A 238 -3.41 -10.01 -5.89
C VAL A 238 -4.47 -10.38 -4.85
N VAL A 239 -5.71 -10.65 -5.29
CA VAL A 239 -6.81 -11.07 -4.41
C VAL A 239 -6.49 -12.39 -3.71
N LEU A 240 -5.95 -13.39 -4.42
CA LEU A 240 -5.60 -14.68 -3.83
C LEU A 240 -4.49 -14.56 -2.79
N LEU A 241 -3.48 -13.70 -3.03
CA LEU A 241 -2.44 -13.41 -2.03
C LEU A 241 -3.04 -12.74 -0.77
N LEU A 242 -3.95 -11.81 -0.95
CA LEU A 242 -4.63 -11.15 0.17
C LEU A 242 -5.52 -12.13 0.95
N ILE A 243 -6.31 -12.96 0.27
CA ILE A 243 -7.12 -14.00 0.89
C ILE A 243 -6.23 -14.97 1.68
N ALA A 244 -5.13 -15.43 1.08
CA ALA A 244 -4.17 -16.29 1.76
C ALA A 244 -3.59 -15.62 3.02
N THR A 245 -3.30 -14.31 2.95
CA THR A 245 -2.88 -13.51 4.12
C THR A 245 -3.94 -13.50 5.21
N CYS A 246 -5.20 -13.23 4.86
CA CYS A 246 -6.32 -13.20 5.82
C CYS A 246 -6.59 -14.57 6.44
N LEU A 247 -6.59 -15.64 5.64
CA LEU A 247 -6.75 -17.02 6.12
C LEU A 247 -5.64 -17.37 7.10
N LEU A 248 -4.39 -17.03 6.78
CA LEU A 248 -3.26 -17.30 7.65
C LEU A 248 -3.32 -16.48 8.95
N GLU A 249 -3.73 -15.20 8.90
CA GLU A 249 -3.95 -14.36 10.09
C GLU A 249 -5.03 -14.97 11.00
N MET A 250 -6.12 -15.52 10.47
CA MET A 250 -7.15 -16.20 11.28
C MET A 250 -6.63 -17.44 12.01
N HIS A 251 -5.54 -18.05 11.53
CA HIS A 251 -4.87 -19.17 12.18
C HIS A 251 -3.76 -18.73 13.16
N THR A 252 -3.48 -17.43 13.27
CA THR A 252 -2.50 -16.95 14.24
C THR A 252 -3.06 -17.07 15.65
N LEU A 253 -2.26 -17.67 16.53
CA LEU A 253 -2.50 -17.67 17.97
C LEU A 253 -1.47 -16.76 18.62
N GLN A 254 -1.91 -15.97 19.59
CA GLN A 254 -1.02 -15.11 20.36
C GLN A 254 -0.51 -15.84 21.62
N TYR A 255 0.64 -15.40 22.15
CA TYR A 255 1.18 -15.96 23.38
C TYR A 255 0.30 -15.59 24.57
N THR A 256 -0.44 -16.55 25.12
CA THR A 256 -1.36 -16.29 26.22
C THR A 256 -0.69 -16.27 27.59
N GLY A 257 0.55 -16.78 27.74
CA GLY A 257 1.40 -16.71 28.95
C GLY A 257 0.82 -17.31 30.24
N LYS A 258 -0.48 -17.55 30.29
CA LYS A 258 -1.20 -18.21 31.37
C LYS A 258 -1.06 -19.70 31.15
N SER A 259 -0.17 -20.32 31.93
CA SER A 259 -0.36 -21.71 32.34
C SER A 259 -1.70 -21.78 33.06
N PRO A 260 -2.76 -22.36 32.48
CA PRO A 260 -4.00 -22.52 33.20
C PRO A 260 -3.74 -23.64 34.20
N THR A 261 -3.56 -23.31 35.47
CA THR A 261 -3.35 -24.22 36.62
C THR A 261 -1.93 -24.77 36.81
N LEU A 262 -1.59 -25.06 38.07
CA LEU A 262 -0.33 -25.67 38.53
C LEU A 262 -0.06 -27.07 37.94
N ASP A 263 -1.05 -27.64 37.22
CA ASP A 263 -1.00 -29.01 36.67
C ASP A 263 -1.05 -29.06 35.14
N ALA A 264 -1.07 -27.90 34.45
CA ALA A 264 -1.03 -27.90 32.98
C ALA A 264 0.41 -28.02 32.46
N PRO A 265 0.64 -28.87 31.45
CA PRO A 265 1.96 -29.09 30.88
C PRO A 265 2.50 -27.76 30.34
N HIS A 266 3.74 -27.43 30.72
CA HIS A 266 4.52 -26.33 30.18
C HIS A 266 4.34 -26.27 28.66
N LEU A 267 3.78 -25.15 28.15
CA LEU A 267 3.77 -24.89 26.71
C LEU A 267 5.22 -25.00 26.23
N SER A 268 5.47 -25.96 25.34
CA SER A 268 6.84 -26.28 24.95
C SER A 268 7.42 -25.07 24.20
N PRO A 269 8.73 -24.77 24.35
CA PRO A 269 9.36 -23.68 23.60
C PRO A 269 9.20 -23.86 22.08
N THR A 270 8.99 -25.10 21.62
CA THR A 270 8.70 -25.45 20.23
C THR A 270 7.33 -24.93 19.76
N ASP A 271 6.29 -25.01 20.59
CA ASP A 271 4.95 -24.52 20.23
C ASP A 271 4.95 -22.99 20.10
N ALA A 272 5.61 -22.30 21.04
CA ALA A 272 5.76 -20.85 20.98
C ALA A 272 6.53 -20.40 19.73
N ALA A 273 7.61 -21.10 19.37
CA ALA A 273 8.36 -20.85 18.15
C ALA A 273 7.52 -21.09 16.89
N GLN A 274 6.69 -22.14 16.87
CA GLN A 274 5.78 -22.42 15.76
C GLN A 274 4.75 -21.29 15.59
N HIS A 275 4.08 -20.86 16.66
CA HIS A 275 3.12 -19.75 16.57
C HIS A 275 3.77 -18.44 16.13
N LEU A 276 4.96 -18.13 16.65
CA LEU A 276 5.72 -16.95 16.22
C LEU A 276 6.08 -17.04 14.73
N SER A 277 6.49 -18.21 14.25
CA SER A 277 6.82 -18.42 12.83
C SER A 277 5.62 -18.18 11.91
N VAL A 278 4.42 -18.58 12.32
CA VAL A 278 3.18 -18.32 11.57
C VAL A 278 2.87 -16.82 11.56
N ASN A 279 3.00 -16.12 12.69
CA ASN A 279 2.81 -14.65 12.75
C ASN A 279 3.79 -13.90 11.82
N LEU A 280 5.05 -14.33 11.77
CA LEU A 280 6.05 -13.78 10.86
C LEU A 280 5.73 -14.08 9.39
N LEU A 281 5.28 -15.31 9.10
CA LEU A 281 4.86 -15.70 7.76
C LEU A 281 3.67 -14.87 7.27
N VAL A 282 2.72 -14.53 8.14
CA VAL A 282 1.63 -13.61 7.78
C VAL A 282 2.17 -12.26 7.35
N GLN A 283 3.13 -11.68 8.07
CA GLN A 283 3.67 -10.38 7.65
C GLN A 283 4.44 -10.46 6.33
N VAL A 284 5.20 -11.53 6.08
CA VAL A 284 5.86 -11.73 4.78
C VAL A 284 4.84 -11.79 3.66
N LEU A 285 3.74 -12.52 3.85
CA LEU A 285 2.67 -12.65 2.87
C LEU A 285 1.86 -11.35 2.70
N ALA A 286 1.68 -10.58 3.78
CA ALA A 286 1.07 -9.25 3.75
C ALA A 286 1.93 -8.28 2.94
N ILE A 287 3.24 -8.21 3.19
CA ILE A 287 4.19 -7.39 2.42
C ILE A 287 4.14 -7.78 0.93
N LEU A 288 4.14 -9.08 0.63
CA LEU A 288 4.04 -9.57 -0.75
C LEU A 288 2.72 -9.16 -1.40
N SER A 289 1.59 -9.26 -0.68
CA SER A 289 0.27 -8.83 -1.15
C SER A 289 0.24 -7.33 -1.46
N MET A 290 0.71 -6.49 -0.54
CA MET A 290 0.72 -5.03 -0.69
C MET A 290 1.64 -4.58 -1.83
N ARG A 291 2.80 -5.23 -1.96
CA ARG A 291 3.68 -5.01 -3.11
C ARG A 291 3.02 -5.44 -4.42
N ALA A 292 2.31 -6.57 -4.45
CA ALA A 292 1.58 -7.01 -5.64
C ALA A 292 0.48 -6.01 -6.04
N ILE A 293 -0.20 -5.38 -5.06
CA ILE A 293 -1.15 -4.28 -5.28
C ILE A 293 -0.45 -3.10 -5.98
N GLY A 294 0.69 -2.63 -5.47
CA GLY A 294 1.45 -1.54 -6.11
C GLY A 294 1.95 -1.90 -7.51
N LEU A 295 2.45 -3.12 -7.69
CA LEU A 295 2.92 -3.62 -9.00
C LEU A 295 1.78 -3.73 -10.02
N LEU A 296 0.54 -3.97 -9.58
CA LEU A 296 -0.62 -3.97 -10.46
C LEU A 296 -0.80 -2.59 -11.11
N TYR A 297 -0.69 -1.51 -10.32
CA TYR A 297 -0.73 -0.15 -10.87
C TYR A 297 0.45 0.13 -11.78
N ARG A 298 1.67 -0.26 -11.38
CA ARG A 298 2.86 -0.03 -12.20
C ARG A 298 2.76 -0.63 -13.60
N HIS A 299 2.24 -1.85 -13.72
CA HIS A 299 2.14 -2.55 -15.01
C HIS A 299 0.87 -2.20 -15.79
N TYR A 300 -0.21 -1.92 -15.08
CA TYR A 300 -1.55 -1.75 -15.67
C TYR A 300 -2.15 -0.37 -15.37
N GLY A 301 -1.32 0.63 -15.09
CA GLY A 301 -1.71 1.99 -14.73
C GLY A 301 -2.65 2.62 -15.76
N GLY A 302 -2.45 2.32 -17.05
CA GLY A 302 -3.33 2.77 -18.14
C GLY A 302 -4.76 2.21 -18.10
N TYR A 303 -5.09 1.27 -17.21
CA TYR A 303 -6.46 0.81 -16.99
C TYR A 303 -7.18 1.60 -15.90
N PHE A 304 -6.44 2.33 -15.07
CA PHE A 304 -6.99 3.28 -14.10
C PHE A 304 -7.27 4.59 -14.83
N LYS A 305 -8.43 5.20 -14.57
CA LYS A 305 -8.90 6.40 -15.28
C LYS A 305 -8.43 7.72 -14.67
N TRP A 306 -7.65 7.66 -13.60
CA TRP A 306 -7.21 8.79 -12.79
C TRP A 306 -5.68 8.94 -12.87
#